data_AF-A0A3E3I889-F1
#
_entry.id   AF-A0A3E3I889-F1
#
_cell.length_a   1.000
_cell.length_b   1.000
_cell.length_c   1.000
_cell.angle_alpha   90.00
_cell.angle_beta   90.00
_cell.angle_gamma   90.00
#
_symmetry.space_group_name_H-M   'P 1'
#
loop_
_entity.id
_entity.type
_entity.pdbx_description
1 polymer ?
#
loop_
_entity_poly.entity_id
_entity_poly.type
_entity_poly.pdbx_seq_one_letter_code
_entity_poly.pdbx_strand_id
1 'polypeptide(L)'
;MKLANKNAIPEAIKLYEYLCALSGKGILTGQHTQTRGMEEIGHIQRLTGKKPALCGFELLGYSPNINYEDMGEACRKEVEENQDTLKEAMRWAEEEKGIITFTWHWFSPLGGRDKSFYTENTDFDADRILVSGSVEEKAFYHDMDIMAELLRPFLCKKIPILWRPFHEADGTWFWWGAKGVETAKDLYLKMFMYFTEEKKLHNLIWVWNAVSPEGYPGDAYVDIVSRDIYSEPGSKTDYAAEYRELIRNTTAQKPAALAEIGVLPDIKLLSESKIPWIYYMTWSGKFVLTEEMNSSEELQNLFGNAYSIDLNTCKQVLHSNEK
;
A
#
# COMPACT_ATOMS: atom_id res chain seq x y z
N MET A 1 -2.47 -7.59 -19.44
CA MET A 1 -3.20 -8.20 -18.32
C MET A 1 -4.45 -7.38 -18.06
N LYS A 2 -5.49 -7.95 -17.45
CA LYS A 2 -6.72 -7.21 -17.10
C LYS A 2 -6.82 -7.08 -15.58
N LEU A 3 -7.43 -6.00 -15.11
CA LEU A 3 -7.76 -5.83 -13.69
C LEU A 3 -8.79 -6.89 -13.24
N ALA A 4 -8.71 -7.29 -11.97
CA ALA A 4 -9.58 -8.21 -11.26
C ALA A 4 -11.03 -7.72 -11.30
N ASN A 5 -11.24 -6.43 -11.01
CA ASN A 5 -12.54 -5.79 -11.20
C ASN A 5 -12.82 -5.56 -12.70
N LYS A 6 -13.75 -6.32 -13.26
CA LYS A 6 -14.17 -6.23 -14.68
C LYS A 6 -14.83 -4.89 -15.04
N ASN A 7 -15.30 -4.14 -14.05
CA ASN A 7 -15.94 -2.83 -14.22
C ASN A 7 -15.01 -1.67 -13.87
N ALA A 8 -13.70 -1.91 -13.75
CA ALA A 8 -12.72 -0.87 -13.42
C ALA A 8 -12.83 0.35 -14.37
N ILE A 9 -12.70 1.55 -13.81
CA ILE A 9 -12.74 2.77 -14.61
C ILE A 9 -11.54 2.85 -15.57
N PRO A 10 -11.66 3.56 -16.71
CA PRO A 10 -10.58 3.68 -17.68
C PRO A 10 -9.25 4.19 -17.09
N GLU A 11 -9.32 5.09 -16.11
CA GLU A 11 -8.15 5.66 -15.44
C GLU A 11 -7.38 4.59 -14.64
N ALA A 12 -8.09 3.67 -13.98
CA ALA A 12 -7.47 2.56 -13.25
C ALA A 12 -6.86 1.54 -14.20
N ILE A 13 -7.55 1.23 -15.32
CA ILE A 13 -7.01 0.36 -16.37
C ILE A 13 -5.72 0.96 -16.94
N LYS A 14 -5.72 2.24 -17.28
CA LYS A 14 -4.55 2.94 -17.83
C LYS A 14 -3.37 2.95 -16.86
N LEU A 15 -3.61 3.21 -15.57
CA LEU A 15 -2.57 3.13 -14.55
C LEU A 15 -2.01 1.70 -14.45
N TYR A 16 -2.87 0.70 -14.42
CA TYR A 16 -2.44 -0.70 -14.33
C TYR A 16 -1.62 -1.14 -15.55
N GLU A 17 -2.03 -0.76 -16.76
CA GLU A 17 -1.29 -1.04 -17.99
C GLU A 17 0.09 -0.38 -17.99
N TYR A 18 0.17 0.86 -17.50
CA TYR A 18 1.44 1.55 -17.33
C TYR A 18 2.37 0.81 -16.34
N LEU A 19 1.85 0.42 -15.17
CA LEU A 19 2.62 -0.35 -14.18
C LEU A 19 3.09 -1.69 -14.75
N CYS A 20 2.25 -2.40 -15.50
CA CYS A 20 2.64 -3.62 -16.21
C CYS A 20 3.76 -3.36 -17.23
N ALA A 21 3.70 -2.24 -17.95
CA ALA A 21 4.69 -1.88 -18.95
C ALA A 21 6.07 -1.53 -18.37
N LEU A 22 6.13 -1.09 -17.10
CA LEU A 22 7.37 -0.80 -16.37
C LEU A 22 8.16 -2.05 -15.99
N SER A 23 7.51 -3.21 -15.88
CA SER A 23 8.10 -4.49 -15.49
C SER A 23 9.42 -4.77 -16.24
N GLY A 24 10.55 -4.73 -15.52
CA GLY A 24 11.90 -4.96 -16.05
C GLY A 24 12.47 -3.84 -16.94
N LYS A 25 11.80 -2.68 -17.00
CA LYS A 25 12.19 -1.51 -17.81
C LYS A 25 12.43 -0.25 -17.00
N GLY A 26 11.89 -0.18 -15.79
CA GLY A 26 12.14 0.87 -14.81
C GLY A 26 11.47 0.52 -13.49
N ILE A 27 11.72 1.33 -12.47
CA ILE A 27 11.06 1.22 -11.17
C ILE A 27 10.43 2.55 -10.78
N LEU A 28 9.14 2.53 -10.46
CA LEU A 28 8.45 3.70 -9.95
C LEU A 28 8.96 4.03 -8.54
N THR A 29 9.41 5.26 -8.32
CA THR A 29 9.87 5.70 -7.00
C THR A 29 8.68 5.97 -6.09
N GLY A 30 8.70 5.41 -4.89
CA GLY A 30 7.62 5.55 -3.92
C GLY A 30 8.12 5.93 -2.53
N GLN A 31 7.28 6.67 -1.81
CA GLN A 31 7.53 7.06 -0.42
C GLN A 31 6.21 6.98 0.37
N HIS A 32 6.24 6.34 1.53
CA HIS A 32 5.13 6.36 2.47
C HIS A 32 5.19 7.62 3.35
N THR A 33 4.04 8.19 3.67
CA THR A 33 3.90 9.34 4.59
C THR A 33 2.97 8.96 5.73
N GLN A 34 3.45 9.09 6.97
CA GLN A 34 2.68 8.79 8.18
C GLN A 34 1.97 10.01 8.79
N THR A 35 2.25 11.21 8.30
CA THR A 35 1.65 12.44 8.82
C THR A 35 1.12 13.30 7.67
N ARG A 36 0.15 14.17 7.97
CA ARG A 36 -0.30 15.22 7.06
C ARG A 36 0.80 16.21 6.61
N GLY A 37 1.94 16.24 7.32
CA GLY A 37 3.08 17.10 7.00
C GLY A 37 3.86 16.63 5.77
N MET A 38 3.78 15.34 5.43
CA MET A 38 4.49 14.73 4.30
C MET A 38 5.99 15.10 4.28
N GLU A 39 6.63 15.10 5.45
CA GLU A 39 8.00 15.58 5.65
C GLU A 39 8.99 14.85 4.74
N GLU A 40 8.75 13.56 4.49
CA GLU A 40 9.55 12.69 3.63
C GLU A 40 9.60 13.22 2.19
N ILE A 41 8.45 13.63 1.65
CA ILE A 41 8.36 14.19 0.29
C ILE A 41 9.17 15.49 0.21
N GLY A 42 9.03 16.36 1.22
CA GLY A 42 9.80 17.59 1.30
C GLY A 42 11.30 17.34 1.42
N HIS A 43 11.70 16.32 2.19
CA HIS A 43 13.09 15.93 2.37
C HIS A 43 13.71 15.43 1.06
N ILE A 44 13.05 14.47 0.38
CA ILE A 44 13.50 13.95 -0.91
C ILE A 44 13.62 15.06 -1.95
N GLN A 45 12.64 15.97 -2.04
CA GLN A 45 12.67 17.08 -2.99
C GLN A 45 13.85 18.03 -2.73
N ARG A 46 14.18 18.32 -1.47
CA ARG A 46 15.34 19.17 -1.12
C ARG A 46 16.67 18.50 -1.47
N LEU A 47 16.81 17.20 -1.24
CA LEU A 47 18.06 16.48 -1.49
C LEU A 47 18.30 16.17 -2.97
N THR A 48 17.25 15.79 -3.70
CA THR A 48 17.36 15.21 -5.04
C THR A 48 16.88 16.14 -6.15
N GLY A 49 16.15 17.21 -5.80
CA GLY A 49 15.46 18.06 -6.78
C GLY A 49 14.22 17.39 -7.41
N LYS A 50 13.84 16.18 -7.00
CA LYS A 50 12.76 15.38 -7.56
C LYS A 50 11.77 14.93 -6.48
N LYS A 51 10.54 14.59 -6.87
CA LYS A 51 9.53 13.95 -6.01
C LYS A 51 9.33 12.49 -6.42
N PRO A 52 9.00 11.59 -5.48
CA PRO A 52 8.58 10.23 -5.84
C PRO A 52 7.31 10.26 -6.68
N ALA A 53 7.13 9.29 -7.57
CA ALA A 53 5.93 9.20 -8.39
C ALA A 53 4.73 8.58 -7.65
N LEU A 54 5.00 7.69 -6.70
CA LEU A 54 4.02 7.05 -5.81
C LEU A 54 4.11 7.67 -4.41
N CYS A 55 2.97 8.07 -3.85
CA CYS A 55 2.87 8.45 -2.45
C CYS A 55 1.94 7.49 -1.71
N GLY A 56 2.44 6.91 -0.62
CA GLY A 56 1.65 6.07 0.27
C GLY A 56 1.07 6.86 1.42
N PHE A 57 -0.20 6.62 1.72
CA PHE A 57 -0.90 7.27 2.80
C PHE A 57 -1.52 6.24 3.75
N GLU A 58 -1.46 6.56 5.04
CA GLU A 58 -2.00 5.75 6.11
C GLU A 58 -3.43 6.17 6.46
N LEU A 59 -4.32 5.18 6.63
CA LEU A 59 -5.74 5.38 6.93
C LEU A 59 -6.14 4.97 8.36
N LEU A 60 -5.19 4.62 9.23
CA LEU A 60 -5.45 4.18 10.61
C LEU A 60 -6.39 5.11 11.37
N GLY A 61 -6.23 6.43 11.19
CA GLY A 61 -6.99 7.46 11.90
C GLY A 61 -8.45 7.55 11.49
N TYR A 62 -8.86 6.81 10.46
CA TYR A 62 -10.25 6.71 9.97
C TYR A 62 -10.96 5.43 10.45
N SER A 63 -10.30 4.61 11.28
CA SER A 63 -10.93 3.42 11.85
C SER A 63 -12.05 3.83 12.83
N PRO A 64 -13.27 3.28 12.73
CA PRO A 64 -14.40 3.74 13.55
C PRO A 64 -14.28 3.41 15.04
N ASN A 65 -13.60 2.31 15.38
CA ASN A 65 -13.54 1.76 16.73
C ASN A 65 -12.24 2.09 17.48
N ILE A 66 -11.65 3.26 17.20
CA ILE A 66 -10.51 3.76 17.97
C ILE A 66 -10.95 4.05 19.42
N ASN A 67 -10.36 3.36 20.38
CA ASN A 67 -10.65 3.53 21.81
C ASN A 67 -9.82 4.69 22.40
N TYR A 68 -10.35 5.91 22.37
CA TYR A 68 -9.68 7.10 22.90
C TYR A 68 -9.52 7.14 24.42
N GLU A 69 -10.27 6.32 25.16
CA GLU A 69 -10.21 6.26 26.63
C GLU A 69 -9.08 5.36 27.13
N ASP A 70 -8.74 4.31 26.37
CA ASP A 70 -7.68 3.34 26.68
C ASP A 70 -6.62 3.32 25.57
N MET A 71 -6.03 4.48 25.27
CA MET A 71 -4.89 4.61 24.35
C MET A 71 -3.73 5.36 24.97
N GLY A 72 -2.50 4.89 24.70
CA GLY A 72 -1.28 5.58 25.07
C GLY A 72 -1.04 6.85 24.25
N GLU A 73 -0.17 7.73 24.76
CA GLU A 73 0.17 9.02 24.13
C GLU A 73 0.74 8.84 22.71
N ALA A 74 1.59 7.84 22.50
CA ALA A 74 2.18 7.56 21.20
C ALA A 74 1.14 7.17 20.13
N CYS A 75 0.17 6.32 20.50
CA CYS A 75 -0.93 5.95 19.62
C CYS A 75 -1.86 7.14 19.35
N ARG A 76 -2.18 7.93 20.38
CA ARG A 76 -3.00 9.14 20.23
C ARG A 76 -2.37 10.10 19.22
N LYS A 77 -1.07 10.37 19.39
CA LYS A 77 -0.31 11.23 18.49
C LYS A 77 -0.37 10.73 17.04
N GLU A 78 -0.12 9.44 16.82
CA GLU A 78 -0.16 8.85 15.47
C GLU A 78 -1.55 8.95 14.83
N VAL A 79 -2.63 8.72 15.60
CA VAL A 79 -4.01 8.91 15.14
C VAL A 79 -4.25 10.38 14.75
N GLU A 80 -3.87 11.33 15.60
CA GLU A 80 -4.06 12.77 15.38
C GLU A 80 -3.23 13.32 14.21
N GLU A 81 -2.03 12.79 13.98
CA GLU A 81 -1.15 13.17 12.86
C GLU A 81 -1.65 12.62 11.52
N ASN A 82 -2.47 11.56 11.54
CA ASN A 82 -3.14 10.98 10.37
C ASN A 82 -4.54 11.58 10.08
N GLN A 83 -5.07 12.40 10.99
CA GLN A 83 -6.28 13.16 10.70
C GLN A 83 -6.01 14.09 9.51
N ASP A 84 -6.93 14.09 8.53
CA ASP A 84 -6.86 14.80 7.25
C ASP A 84 -5.89 14.24 6.18
N THR A 85 -5.26 13.10 6.41
CA THR A 85 -4.41 12.45 5.38
C THR A 85 -5.12 12.27 4.02
N LEU A 86 -6.44 12.02 3.98
CA LEU A 86 -7.20 11.91 2.72
C LEU A 86 -7.25 13.22 1.92
N LYS A 87 -7.21 14.38 2.60
CA LYS A 87 -7.13 15.68 1.93
C LYS A 87 -5.79 15.84 1.21
N GLU A 88 -4.72 15.42 1.86
CA GLU A 88 -3.37 15.43 1.28
C GLU A 88 -3.24 14.45 0.12
N ALA A 89 -3.84 13.26 0.23
CA ALA A 89 -3.94 12.32 -0.87
C ALA A 89 -4.71 12.88 -2.08
N MET A 90 -5.84 13.55 -1.85
CA MET A 90 -6.60 14.22 -2.91
C MET A 90 -5.76 15.31 -3.57
N ARG A 91 -5.06 16.14 -2.78
CA ARG A 91 -4.16 17.19 -3.30
C ARG A 91 -3.04 16.60 -4.16
N TRP A 92 -2.39 15.54 -3.68
CA TRP A 92 -1.34 14.85 -4.42
C TRP A 92 -1.84 14.30 -5.76
N ALA A 93 -3.01 13.69 -5.79
CA ALA A 93 -3.61 13.18 -7.02
C ALA A 93 -4.06 14.30 -7.98
N GLU A 94 -4.73 15.34 -7.48
CA GLU A 94 -5.33 16.37 -8.35
C GLU A 94 -4.31 17.43 -8.81
N GLU A 95 -3.47 17.93 -7.92
CA GLU A 95 -2.53 19.03 -8.19
C GLU A 95 -1.18 18.48 -8.68
N GLU A 96 -0.67 17.47 -7.97
CA GLU A 96 0.62 16.87 -8.29
C GLU A 96 0.50 15.73 -9.29
N LYS A 97 -0.70 15.29 -9.70
CA LYS A 97 -0.89 14.18 -10.65
C LYS A 97 -0.06 12.94 -10.31
N GLY A 98 0.20 12.73 -9.02
CA GLY A 98 0.98 11.59 -8.54
C GLY A 98 0.08 10.39 -8.29
N ILE A 99 0.69 9.20 -8.28
CA ILE A 99 -0.02 7.97 -7.98
C ILE A 99 -0.19 7.87 -6.46
N ILE A 100 -1.35 7.40 -6.01
CA ILE A 100 -1.66 7.18 -4.60
C ILE A 100 -1.79 5.69 -4.29
N THR A 101 -1.24 5.28 -3.15
CA THR A 101 -1.51 3.99 -2.52
C THR A 101 -2.03 4.21 -1.11
N PHE A 102 -3.03 3.41 -0.71
CA PHE A 102 -3.58 3.45 0.64
C PHE A 102 -3.28 2.17 1.38
N THR A 103 -2.73 2.34 2.58
CA THR A 103 -2.59 1.32 3.62
C THR A 103 -3.59 1.64 4.71
N TRP A 104 -4.16 0.61 5.33
CA TRP A 104 -5.07 0.77 6.44
C TRP A 104 -4.64 -0.11 7.60
N HIS A 105 -3.95 0.47 8.58
CA HIS A 105 -3.80 -0.18 9.88
C HIS A 105 -5.14 -0.13 10.61
N TRP A 106 -5.98 -1.12 10.30
CA TRP A 106 -7.36 -1.20 10.73
C TRP A 106 -7.43 -1.52 12.22
N PHE A 107 -7.75 -0.54 13.05
CA PHE A 107 -8.03 -0.79 14.47
C PHE A 107 -9.14 -1.83 14.60
N SER A 108 -9.02 -2.74 15.57
CA SER A 108 -9.97 -3.83 15.79
C SER A 108 -11.43 -3.37 15.65
N PRO A 109 -12.25 -4.00 14.78
CA PRO A 109 -13.67 -3.64 14.61
C PRO A 109 -14.51 -3.78 15.87
N LEU A 110 -14.04 -4.53 16.86
CA LEU A 110 -14.72 -4.66 18.14
C LEU A 110 -13.67 -4.74 19.26
N GLY A 111 -13.84 -3.90 20.28
CA GLY A 111 -12.96 -3.88 21.44
C GLY A 111 -11.51 -3.51 21.13
N GLY A 112 -10.63 -3.85 22.07
CA GLY A 112 -9.22 -3.50 22.03
C GLY A 112 -8.87 -2.18 22.73
N ARG A 113 -7.57 -1.99 22.90
CA ARG A 113 -6.92 -0.83 23.52
C ARG A 113 -5.75 -0.38 22.67
N ASP A 114 -5.20 0.80 22.91
CA ASP A 114 -4.01 1.32 22.24
C ASP A 114 -4.09 1.10 20.71
N LYS A 115 -2.98 0.75 20.05
CA LYS A 115 -2.91 0.29 18.66
C LYS A 115 -3.55 -1.10 18.51
N SER A 116 -4.88 -1.16 18.57
CA SER A 116 -5.66 -2.42 18.51
C SER A 116 -5.64 -3.10 17.14
N PHE A 117 -5.02 -2.50 16.14
CA PHE A 117 -4.65 -3.22 14.92
C PHE A 117 -3.61 -4.32 15.21
N TYR A 118 -2.77 -4.15 16.24
CA TYR A 118 -1.89 -5.21 16.73
C TYR A 118 -2.64 -6.24 17.57
N THR A 119 -2.38 -7.52 17.31
CA THR A 119 -2.96 -8.67 18.02
C THR A 119 -2.73 -8.63 19.53
N GLU A 120 -1.61 -8.09 20.01
CA GLU A 120 -1.34 -7.98 21.46
C GLU A 120 -2.25 -6.99 22.20
N ASN A 121 -2.96 -6.15 21.45
CA ASN A 121 -3.78 -5.06 21.96
C ASN A 121 -5.29 -5.29 21.75
N THR A 122 -5.70 -6.47 21.27
CA THR A 122 -7.10 -6.84 21.07
C THR A 122 -7.30 -8.35 21.26
N ASP A 123 -8.47 -8.76 21.74
CA ASP A 123 -8.92 -10.16 21.77
C ASP A 123 -9.84 -10.51 20.59
N PHE A 124 -9.96 -9.59 19.62
CA PHE A 124 -10.79 -9.74 18.45
C PHE A 124 -10.44 -10.97 17.63
N ASP A 125 -11.44 -11.82 17.41
CA ASP A 125 -11.29 -13.08 16.72
C ASP A 125 -11.71 -12.91 15.24
N ALA A 126 -10.72 -12.87 14.35
CA ALA A 126 -10.92 -12.74 12.91
C ALA A 126 -11.79 -13.85 12.29
N ASP A 127 -11.74 -15.09 12.82
CA ASP A 127 -12.54 -16.20 12.29
C ASP A 127 -14.04 -15.97 12.52
N ARG A 128 -14.39 -15.23 13.57
CA ARG A 128 -15.79 -14.91 13.89
C ARG A 128 -16.45 -14.04 12.82
N ILE A 129 -15.69 -13.28 12.03
CA ILE A 129 -16.21 -12.55 10.86
C ILE A 129 -16.77 -13.52 9.80
N LEU A 130 -16.24 -14.74 9.73
CA LEU A 130 -16.70 -15.77 8.79
C LEU A 130 -17.95 -16.51 9.29
N VAL A 131 -18.37 -16.28 10.53
CA VAL A 131 -19.60 -16.83 11.11
C VAL A 131 -20.78 -15.91 10.83
N SER A 132 -21.67 -16.33 9.92
CA SER A 132 -22.79 -15.50 9.48
C SER A 132 -23.67 -15.00 10.64
N GLY A 133 -23.90 -13.69 10.69
CA GLY A 133 -24.73 -13.02 11.68
C GLY A 133 -24.04 -12.74 13.03
N SER A 134 -22.76 -13.08 13.17
CA SER A 134 -21.95 -12.74 14.35
C SER A 134 -21.86 -11.23 14.56
N VAL A 135 -21.46 -10.81 15.76
CA VAL A 135 -21.27 -9.38 16.04
C VAL A 135 -20.02 -8.85 15.32
N GLU A 136 -19.03 -9.72 15.14
CA GLU A 136 -17.78 -9.47 14.45
C GLU A 136 -17.99 -9.27 12.95
N GLU A 137 -18.84 -10.09 12.31
CA GLU A 137 -19.22 -9.88 10.90
C GLU A 137 -19.93 -8.53 10.72
N LYS A 138 -20.85 -8.18 11.61
CA LYS A 138 -21.56 -6.89 11.54
C LYS A 138 -20.61 -5.70 11.74
N ALA A 139 -19.69 -5.79 12.70
CA ALA A 139 -18.68 -4.76 12.93
C ALA A 139 -17.73 -4.61 11.73
N PHE A 140 -17.32 -5.74 11.13
CA PHE A 140 -16.50 -5.76 9.92
C PHE A 140 -17.17 -5.03 8.75
N TYR A 141 -18.46 -5.31 8.47
CA TYR A 141 -19.20 -4.61 7.42
C TYR A 141 -19.48 -3.13 7.76
N HIS A 142 -19.67 -2.79 9.04
CA HIS A 142 -19.84 -1.40 9.48
C HIS A 142 -18.59 -0.55 9.18
N ASP A 143 -17.41 -1.06 9.52
CA ASP A 143 -16.16 -0.36 9.25
C ASP A 143 -15.89 -0.26 7.75
N MET A 144 -16.19 -1.32 7.00
CA MET A 144 -16.13 -1.30 5.54
C MET A 144 -17.11 -0.30 4.90
N ASP A 145 -18.28 -0.05 5.48
CA ASP A 145 -19.20 1.00 5.01
C ASP A 145 -18.57 2.38 5.11
N ILE A 146 -17.98 2.67 6.26
CA ILE A 146 -17.33 3.96 6.51
C ILE A 146 -16.13 4.12 5.58
N MET A 147 -15.28 3.10 5.47
CA MET A 147 -14.13 3.14 4.57
C MET A 147 -14.55 3.32 3.11
N ALA A 148 -15.62 2.65 2.66
CA ALA A 148 -16.11 2.80 1.29
C ALA A 148 -16.57 4.24 0.98
N GLU A 149 -17.20 4.93 1.94
CA GLU A 149 -17.60 6.32 1.78
C GLU A 149 -16.40 7.28 1.79
N LEU A 150 -15.32 6.96 2.51
CA LEU A 150 -14.06 7.72 2.45
C LEU A 150 -13.34 7.58 1.11
N LEU A 151 -13.44 6.40 0.47
CA LEU A 151 -12.85 6.14 -0.85
C LEU A 151 -13.69 6.71 -2.01
N ARG A 152 -15.00 6.88 -1.83
CA ARG A 152 -15.95 7.31 -2.88
C ARG A 152 -15.60 8.67 -3.53
N PRO A 153 -15.15 9.71 -2.82
CA PRO A 153 -14.73 10.97 -3.44
C PRO A 153 -13.65 10.80 -4.51
N PHE A 154 -12.70 9.90 -4.32
CA PHE A 154 -11.65 9.61 -5.29
C PHE A 154 -12.23 8.98 -6.56
N LEU A 155 -13.19 8.06 -6.43
CA LEU A 155 -13.93 7.50 -7.57
C LEU A 155 -14.69 8.58 -8.34
N CYS A 156 -15.40 9.47 -7.63
CA CYS A 156 -16.13 10.59 -8.26
C CYS A 156 -15.20 11.51 -9.07
N LYS A 157 -13.95 11.64 -8.63
CA LYS A 157 -12.87 12.38 -9.32
C LYS A 157 -12.10 11.53 -10.33
N LYS A 158 -12.47 10.26 -10.50
CA LYS A 158 -11.82 9.27 -11.37
C LYS A 158 -10.34 9.05 -11.05
N ILE A 159 -9.98 9.17 -9.77
CA ILE A 159 -8.63 8.95 -9.28
C ILE A 159 -8.45 7.45 -8.97
N PRO A 160 -7.56 6.74 -9.67
CA PRO A 160 -7.19 5.38 -9.33
C PRO A 160 -6.46 5.30 -7.99
N ILE A 161 -6.68 4.22 -7.24
CA ILE A 161 -6.03 3.98 -5.95
C ILE A 161 -5.37 2.60 -6.01
N LEU A 162 -4.08 2.51 -5.67
CA LEU A 162 -3.49 1.23 -5.28
C LEU A 162 -4.00 0.90 -3.87
N TRP A 163 -4.96 -0.01 -3.79
CA TRP A 163 -5.63 -0.38 -2.53
C TRP A 163 -4.94 -1.60 -1.94
N ARG A 164 -4.27 -1.43 -0.79
CA ARG A 164 -3.46 -2.47 -0.14
C ARG A 164 -4.02 -2.80 1.27
N PRO A 165 -5.19 -3.43 1.36
CA PRO A 165 -5.78 -3.84 2.64
C PRO A 165 -5.12 -5.13 3.15
N PHE A 166 -5.29 -5.40 4.45
CA PHE A 166 -4.81 -6.62 5.10
C PHE A 166 -3.34 -6.90 4.79
N HIS A 167 -2.49 -5.87 4.88
CA HIS A 167 -1.07 -6.00 4.58
C HIS A 167 -0.37 -6.90 5.60
N GLU A 168 0.75 -7.48 5.18
CA GLU A 168 1.55 -8.43 5.95
C GLU A 168 0.73 -9.63 6.48
N ALA A 169 -0.17 -10.16 5.65
CA ALA A 169 -1.15 -11.18 6.06
C ALA A 169 -0.54 -12.52 6.48
N ASP A 170 0.72 -12.80 6.13
CA ASP A 170 1.46 -13.97 6.66
C ASP A 170 1.87 -13.80 8.13
N GLY A 171 2.00 -12.55 8.58
CA GLY A 171 2.34 -12.21 9.96
C GLY A 171 1.15 -12.36 10.90
N THR A 172 1.42 -12.72 12.15
CA THR A 172 0.37 -12.87 13.18
C THR A 172 0.24 -11.64 14.08
N TRP A 173 1.01 -10.58 13.80
CA TRP A 173 1.05 -9.37 14.63
C TRP A 173 -0.14 -8.44 14.41
N PHE A 174 -0.83 -8.52 13.27
CA PHE A 174 -2.09 -7.83 13.07
C PHE A 174 -3.29 -8.75 13.26
N TRP A 175 -4.41 -8.22 13.76
CA TRP A 175 -5.58 -9.06 14.10
C TRP A 175 -6.10 -9.87 12.91
N TRP A 176 -5.99 -9.35 11.68
CA TRP A 176 -6.45 -10.06 10.48
C TRP A 176 -5.59 -11.27 10.12
N GLY A 177 -4.31 -11.27 10.49
CA GLY A 177 -3.39 -12.41 10.30
C GLY A 177 -3.30 -13.34 11.52
N ALA A 178 -3.88 -12.96 12.67
CA ALA A 178 -3.75 -13.69 13.93
C ALA A 178 -4.30 -15.14 13.91
N LYS A 179 -5.24 -15.42 13.00
CA LYS A 179 -5.84 -16.76 12.80
C LYS A 179 -5.23 -17.54 11.64
N GLY A 180 -4.15 -17.01 11.06
CA GLY A 180 -3.47 -17.59 9.92
C GLY A 180 -3.90 -16.95 8.61
N VAL A 181 -3.03 -17.12 7.61
CA VAL A 181 -3.15 -16.45 6.32
C VAL A 181 -4.40 -16.85 5.52
N GLU A 182 -4.97 -18.03 5.77
CA GLU A 182 -6.21 -18.45 5.13
C GLU A 182 -7.41 -17.62 5.60
N THR A 183 -7.47 -17.27 6.89
CA THR A 183 -8.48 -16.35 7.41
C THR A 183 -8.30 -14.97 6.78
N ALA A 184 -7.07 -14.44 6.75
CA ALA A 184 -6.78 -13.15 6.12
C ALA A 184 -7.19 -13.11 4.63
N LYS A 185 -6.94 -14.21 3.89
CA LYS A 185 -7.40 -14.42 2.52
C LYS A 185 -8.93 -14.34 2.41
N ASP A 186 -9.67 -15.02 3.29
CA ASP A 186 -11.14 -14.99 3.26
C ASP A 186 -11.69 -13.59 3.60
N LEU A 187 -11.06 -12.86 4.53
CA LEU A 187 -11.39 -11.47 4.82
C LEU A 187 -11.14 -10.55 3.63
N TYR A 188 -10.01 -10.73 2.95
CA TYR A 188 -9.68 -10.01 1.71
C TYR A 188 -10.74 -10.26 0.63
N LEU A 189 -11.15 -11.51 0.43
CA LEU A 189 -12.20 -11.87 -0.53
C LEU A 189 -13.54 -11.24 -0.16
N LYS A 190 -13.93 -11.23 1.12
CA LYS A 190 -15.16 -10.53 1.58
C LYS A 190 -15.10 -9.04 1.28
N MET A 191 -13.96 -8.38 1.54
CA MET A 191 -13.78 -6.96 1.21
C MET A 191 -13.80 -6.72 -0.30
N PHE A 192 -13.12 -7.57 -1.09
CA PHE A 192 -13.13 -7.47 -2.55
C PHE A 192 -14.56 -7.49 -3.09
N MET A 193 -15.34 -8.49 -2.70
CA MET A 193 -16.73 -8.62 -3.15
C MET A 193 -17.57 -7.44 -2.67
N TYR A 194 -17.42 -7.03 -1.42
CA TYR A 194 -18.20 -5.91 -0.89
C TYR A 194 -17.87 -4.58 -1.56
N PHE A 195 -16.59 -4.22 -1.68
CA PHE A 195 -16.17 -2.96 -2.27
C PHE A 195 -16.45 -2.92 -3.77
N THR A 196 -16.22 -4.04 -4.47
CA THR A 196 -16.35 -4.09 -5.92
C THR A 196 -17.80 -4.29 -6.36
N GLU A 197 -18.51 -5.24 -5.77
CA GLU A 197 -19.86 -5.62 -6.20
C GLU A 197 -20.96 -4.82 -5.52
N GLU A 198 -20.87 -4.56 -4.22
CA GLU A 198 -21.92 -3.84 -3.49
C GLU A 198 -21.69 -2.32 -3.53
N LYS A 199 -20.48 -1.86 -3.16
CA LYS A 199 -20.15 -0.43 -3.07
C LYS A 199 -19.78 0.21 -4.41
N LYS A 200 -19.53 -0.61 -5.44
CA LYS A 200 -19.17 -0.20 -6.80
C LYS A 200 -17.92 0.70 -6.84
N LEU A 201 -16.93 0.44 -5.99
CA LEU A 201 -15.65 1.15 -5.98
C LEU A 201 -14.77 0.68 -7.13
N HIS A 202 -15.00 1.26 -8.31
CA HIS A 202 -14.37 0.82 -9.56
C HIS A 202 -13.03 1.49 -9.87
N ASN A 203 -12.50 2.29 -8.95
CA ASN A 203 -11.19 2.95 -9.07
C ASN A 203 -10.06 2.22 -8.30
N LEU A 204 -10.37 1.14 -7.59
CA LEU A 204 -9.38 0.40 -6.80
C LEU A 204 -8.60 -0.59 -7.69
N ILE A 205 -7.28 -0.59 -7.54
CA ILE A 205 -6.34 -1.59 -8.04
C ILE A 205 -5.86 -2.38 -6.83
N TRP A 206 -6.20 -3.66 -6.78
CA TRP A 206 -6.08 -4.51 -5.61
C TRP A 206 -4.66 -5.05 -5.42
N VAL A 207 -3.99 -4.61 -4.35
CA VAL A 207 -2.62 -5.01 -4.01
C VAL A 207 -2.65 -6.02 -2.86
N TRP A 208 -2.24 -7.26 -3.13
CA TRP A 208 -2.12 -8.31 -2.10
C TRP A 208 -0.72 -8.32 -1.50
N ASN A 209 -0.61 -8.48 -0.18
CA ASN A 209 0.66 -8.48 0.53
C ASN A 209 0.78 -9.70 1.43
N ALA A 210 1.14 -10.81 0.79
CA ALA A 210 1.57 -12.05 1.42
C ALA A 210 2.38 -12.86 0.40
N VAL A 211 3.29 -13.68 0.90
CA VAL A 211 4.20 -14.55 0.16
C VAL A 211 3.70 -15.99 0.16
N SER A 212 2.97 -16.44 1.20
CA SER A 212 2.55 -17.85 1.27
C SER A 212 1.55 -18.24 0.15
N PRO A 213 1.75 -19.40 -0.50
CA PRO A 213 0.79 -19.90 -1.49
C PRO A 213 -0.62 -20.11 -0.93
N GLU A 214 -0.74 -20.55 0.32
CA GLU A 214 -2.01 -20.84 1.00
C GLU A 214 -2.84 -19.56 1.22
N GLY A 215 -2.14 -18.44 1.38
CA GLY A 215 -2.72 -17.11 1.53
C GLY A 215 -3.18 -16.46 0.24
N TYR A 216 -2.76 -16.93 -0.93
CA TYR A 216 -3.03 -16.23 -2.18
C TYR A 216 -4.54 -16.24 -2.52
N PRO A 217 -5.23 -15.06 -2.61
CA PRO A 217 -6.67 -15.01 -2.88
C PRO A 217 -7.05 -15.50 -4.28
N GLY A 218 -6.09 -15.56 -5.20
CA GLY A 218 -6.28 -16.02 -6.57
C GLY A 218 -6.32 -14.88 -7.59
N ASP A 219 -6.00 -15.24 -8.84
CA ASP A 219 -5.80 -14.28 -9.94
C ASP A 219 -7.03 -13.42 -10.26
N ALA A 220 -8.23 -13.86 -9.89
CA ALA A 220 -9.49 -13.16 -10.13
C ALA A 220 -9.73 -11.98 -9.17
N TYR A 221 -8.95 -11.89 -8.08
CA TYR A 221 -9.18 -10.94 -6.99
C TYR A 221 -7.97 -10.03 -6.72
N VAL A 222 -6.80 -10.35 -7.27
CA VAL A 222 -5.55 -9.62 -7.06
C VAL A 222 -5.06 -9.00 -8.36
N ASP A 223 -4.70 -7.71 -8.34
CA ASP A 223 -4.11 -7.01 -9.48
C ASP A 223 -2.58 -7.00 -9.43
N ILE A 224 -2.02 -6.71 -8.24
CA ILE A 224 -0.59 -6.60 -7.96
C ILE A 224 -0.28 -7.47 -6.74
N VAL A 225 0.80 -8.24 -6.81
CA VAL A 225 1.34 -8.97 -5.65
C VAL A 225 2.48 -8.17 -5.05
N SER A 226 2.63 -8.19 -3.74
CA SER A 226 3.60 -7.35 -3.06
C SER A 226 4.20 -8.01 -1.84
N ARG A 227 5.31 -7.45 -1.39
CA ARG A 227 5.99 -7.86 -0.17
C ARG A 227 6.54 -6.64 0.55
N ASP A 228 6.53 -6.72 1.87
CA ASP A 228 7.14 -5.75 2.77
C ASP A 228 8.47 -6.35 3.29
N ILE A 229 9.57 -5.59 3.22
CA ILE A 229 10.92 -6.09 3.52
C ILE A 229 11.75 -5.05 4.29
N TYR A 230 12.13 -5.42 5.52
CA TYR A 230 12.99 -4.59 6.37
C TYR A 230 14.36 -5.25 6.54
N SER A 231 15.27 -4.93 5.61
CA SER A 231 16.66 -5.42 5.64
C SER A 231 17.55 -4.59 6.58
N GLU A 232 18.70 -5.17 6.93
CA GLU A 232 19.71 -4.49 7.75
C GLU A 232 20.30 -3.26 7.04
N PRO A 233 20.57 -2.16 7.76
CA PRO A 233 21.22 -0.97 7.21
C PRO A 233 22.50 -1.30 6.42
N GLY A 234 22.67 -0.64 5.27
CA GLY A 234 23.83 -0.84 4.39
C GLY A 234 23.77 -2.08 3.47
N SER A 235 22.68 -2.86 3.52
CA SER A 235 22.45 -3.97 2.59
C SER A 235 22.43 -3.47 1.13
N LYS A 236 23.18 -4.11 0.24
CA LYS A 236 23.16 -3.85 -1.21
C LYS A 236 22.39 -4.97 -1.90
N THR A 237 21.18 -4.66 -2.37
CA THR A 237 20.27 -5.67 -2.93
C THR A 237 19.33 -5.07 -3.98
N ASP A 238 18.94 -5.87 -4.95
CA ASP A 238 17.84 -5.62 -5.89
C ASP A 238 16.58 -6.42 -5.53
N TYR A 239 16.61 -7.10 -4.38
CA TYR A 239 15.58 -7.98 -3.86
C TYR A 239 15.21 -9.13 -4.83
N ALA A 240 16.19 -9.63 -5.60
CA ALA A 240 15.96 -10.67 -6.60
C ALA A 240 15.48 -12.01 -6.01
N ALA A 241 15.96 -12.37 -4.81
CA ALA A 241 15.58 -13.63 -4.18
C ALA A 241 14.11 -13.58 -3.74
N GLU A 242 13.72 -12.46 -3.15
CA GLU A 242 12.39 -12.17 -2.64
C GLU A 242 11.39 -12.02 -3.79
N TYR A 243 11.80 -11.43 -4.91
CA TYR A 243 11.01 -11.40 -6.14
C TYR A 243 10.68 -12.82 -6.62
N ARG A 244 11.70 -13.66 -6.75
CA ARG A 244 11.53 -15.03 -7.25
C ARG A 244 10.68 -15.87 -6.32
N GLU A 245 10.80 -15.67 -5.01
CA GLU A 245 9.94 -16.32 -4.02
C GLU A 245 8.48 -15.89 -4.18
N LEU A 246 8.22 -14.58 -4.19
CA LEU A 246 6.87 -14.03 -4.33
C LEU A 246 6.18 -14.56 -5.60
N ILE A 247 6.86 -14.52 -6.74
CA ILE A 247 6.26 -14.97 -8.01
C ILE A 247 6.03 -16.47 -8.04
N ARG A 248 6.95 -17.29 -7.51
CA ARG A 248 6.78 -18.77 -7.48
C ARG A 248 5.52 -19.20 -6.71
N ASN A 249 5.08 -18.39 -5.76
CA ASN A 249 3.94 -18.68 -4.90
C ASN A 249 2.62 -18.12 -5.45
N THR A 250 2.61 -17.63 -6.69
CA THR A 250 1.43 -17.07 -7.37
C THR A 250 1.17 -17.79 -8.69
N THR A 251 -0.07 -17.79 -9.18
CA THR A 251 -0.49 -18.64 -10.30
C THR A 251 -0.35 -17.98 -11.67
N ALA A 252 -0.34 -16.65 -11.76
CA ALA A 252 -0.04 -15.89 -12.97
C ALA A 252 1.16 -14.95 -12.77
N GLN A 253 1.77 -14.50 -13.88
CA GLN A 253 2.80 -13.45 -13.87
C GLN A 253 2.19 -12.09 -13.52
N LYS A 254 1.65 -11.95 -12.30
CA LYS A 254 1.15 -10.69 -11.76
C LYS A 254 2.31 -9.70 -11.65
N PRO A 255 2.07 -8.40 -11.89
CA PRO A 255 3.03 -7.37 -11.52
C PRO A 255 3.37 -7.49 -10.03
N ALA A 256 4.66 -7.39 -9.71
CA ALA A 256 5.17 -7.53 -8.36
C ALA A 256 5.76 -6.22 -7.87
N ALA A 257 5.52 -5.88 -6.60
CA ALA A 257 5.99 -4.65 -5.99
C ALA A 257 6.65 -4.85 -4.62
N LEU A 258 7.61 -3.98 -4.31
CA LEU A 258 8.13 -3.80 -2.96
C LEU A 258 7.21 -2.78 -2.26
N ALA A 259 6.16 -3.29 -1.61
CA ALA A 259 5.10 -2.42 -1.07
C ALA A 259 5.54 -1.61 0.14
N GLU A 260 6.43 -2.15 0.97
CA GLU A 260 7.18 -1.40 1.96
C GLU A 260 8.63 -1.90 2.00
N ILE A 261 9.58 -0.98 2.12
CA ILE A 261 10.98 -1.32 2.37
C ILE A 261 11.62 -0.43 3.41
N GLY A 262 12.53 -1.03 4.17
CA GLY A 262 13.43 -0.29 5.05
C GLY A 262 14.64 0.29 4.32
N VAL A 263 15.30 -0.52 3.47
CA VAL A 263 16.52 -0.15 2.74
C VAL A 263 16.24 -0.03 1.26
N LEU A 264 16.66 1.08 0.63
CA LEU A 264 16.48 1.33 -0.79
C LEU A 264 17.11 0.21 -1.63
N PRO A 265 16.48 -0.18 -2.77
CA PRO A 265 17.15 -1.06 -3.71
C PRO A 265 18.42 -0.39 -4.24
N ASP A 266 19.49 -1.16 -4.40
CA ASP A 266 20.67 -0.70 -5.13
C ASP A 266 20.26 -0.49 -6.58
N ILE A 267 20.12 0.78 -6.97
CA ILE A 267 19.54 1.14 -8.26
C ILE A 267 20.42 0.69 -9.44
N LYS A 268 21.74 0.60 -9.23
CA LYS A 268 22.65 0.14 -10.28
C LYS A 268 22.44 -1.35 -10.49
N LEU A 269 22.48 -2.13 -9.41
CA LEU A 269 22.23 -3.58 -9.45
C LEU A 269 20.86 -3.88 -10.06
N LEU A 270 19.80 -3.22 -9.60
CA LEU A 270 18.45 -3.40 -10.12
C LEU A 270 18.34 -3.05 -11.61
N SER A 271 19.02 -1.98 -12.05
CA SER A 271 19.05 -1.59 -13.45
C SER A 271 19.82 -2.57 -14.33
N GLU A 272 20.75 -3.34 -13.79
CA GLU A 272 21.50 -4.37 -14.50
C GLU A 272 20.75 -5.70 -14.52
N SER A 273 20.22 -6.12 -13.37
CA SER A 273 19.52 -7.40 -13.21
C SER A 273 18.14 -7.42 -13.86
N LYS A 274 17.52 -6.24 -14.01
CA LYS A 274 16.15 -6.06 -14.54
C LYS A 274 15.12 -6.92 -13.80
N ILE A 275 15.35 -7.22 -12.52
CA ILE A 275 14.35 -7.88 -11.69
C ILE A 275 13.09 -7.00 -11.70
N PRO A 276 11.94 -7.55 -12.11
CA PRO A 276 10.87 -6.71 -12.62
C PRO A 276 9.89 -6.28 -11.52
N TRP A 277 10.44 -5.67 -10.47
CA TRP A 277 9.69 -4.86 -9.52
C TRP A 277 9.13 -3.63 -10.23
N ILE A 278 7.83 -3.38 -10.09
CA ILE A 278 7.16 -2.25 -10.77
C ILE A 278 7.25 -0.94 -9.97
N TYR A 279 7.33 -1.04 -8.64
CA TYR A 279 7.58 0.08 -7.73
C TYR A 279 8.27 -0.42 -6.47
N TYR A 280 8.91 0.52 -5.76
CA TYR A 280 9.22 0.38 -4.35
C TYR A 280 8.55 1.50 -3.56
N MET A 281 8.35 1.31 -2.26
CA MET A 281 7.95 2.40 -1.37
C MET A 281 8.70 2.30 -0.05
N THR A 282 9.54 3.29 0.26
CA THR A 282 10.24 3.35 1.54
C THR A 282 9.27 3.74 2.65
N TRP A 283 9.41 3.14 3.83
CA TRP A 283 8.65 3.56 5.00
C TRP A 283 9.04 4.98 5.44
N SER A 284 8.28 5.54 6.38
CA SER A 284 8.39 6.93 6.85
C SER A 284 9.49 7.12 7.92
N GLY A 285 9.70 8.36 8.36
CA GLY A 285 10.55 8.63 9.52
C GLY A 285 12.01 8.22 9.30
N LYS A 286 12.58 7.41 10.21
CA LYS A 286 14.02 7.03 10.18
C LYS A 286 14.48 6.33 8.90
N PHE A 287 13.55 5.80 8.11
CA PHE A 287 13.89 5.13 6.85
C PHE A 287 14.27 6.12 5.75
N VAL A 288 13.96 7.42 5.89
CA VAL A 288 14.26 8.44 4.88
C VAL A 288 14.64 9.81 5.44
N LEU A 289 14.17 10.19 6.63
CA LEU A 289 14.44 11.48 7.28
C LEU A 289 15.76 11.52 8.04
N THR A 290 16.39 10.36 8.24
CA THR A 290 17.70 10.20 8.88
C THR A 290 18.60 9.35 7.99
N GLU A 291 19.90 9.31 8.29
CA GLU A 291 20.86 8.46 7.59
C GLU A 291 21.04 7.07 8.26
N GLU A 292 20.14 6.67 9.17
CA GLU A 292 20.25 5.38 9.86
C GLU A 292 20.04 4.20 8.91
N MET A 293 19.07 4.32 8.00
CA MET A 293 18.68 3.22 7.10
C MET A 293 19.17 3.44 5.68
N ASN A 294 19.07 4.69 5.19
CA ASN A 294 19.44 5.10 3.84
C ASN A 294 20.16 6.44 3.88
N SER A 295 21.34 6.52 3.28
CA SER A 295 22.11 7.76 3.21
C SER A 295 21.52 8.75 2.19
N SER A 296 21.83 10.03 2.37
CA SER A 296 21.48 11.08 1.39
C SER A 296 22.07 10.77 0.00
N GLU A 297 23.26 10.19 -0.05
CA GLU A 297 23.93 9.80 -1.30
C GLU A 297 23.18 8.67 -2.01
N GLU A 298 22.67 7.66 -1.29
CA GLU A 298 21.86 6.58 -1.87
C GLU A 298 20.55 7.11 -2.46
N LEU A 299 19.88 8.04 -1.77
CA LEU A 299 18.70 8.72 -2.29
C LEU A 299 19.01 9.50 -3.56
N GLN A 300 20.09 10.29 -3.57
CA GLN A 300 20.50 11.06 -4.76
C GLN A 300 20.87 10.15 -5.93
N ASN A 301 21.61 9.07 -5.69
CA ASN A 301 21.97 8.09 -6.70
C ASN A 301 20.73 7.40 -7.28
N LEU A 302 19.78 7.00 -6.43
CA LEU A 302 18.53 6.40 -6.87
C LEU A 302 17.69 7.36 -7.72
N PHE A 303 17.45 8.58 -7.25
CA PHE A 303 16.65 9.57 -8.01
C PHE A 303 17.39 10.12 -9.23
N GLY A 304 18.73 10.05 -9.27
CA GLY A 304 19.55 10.45 -10.41
C GLY A 304 19.64 9.41 -11.53
N ASN A 305 19.26 8.15 -11.26
CA ASN A 305 19.35 7.07 -12.24
C ASN A 305 18.18 7.07 -13.22
N ALA A 306 18.43 6.86 -14.51
CA ALA A 306 17.41 6.83 -15.55
C ALA A 306 16.44 5.64 -15.46
N TYR A 307 16.79 4.61 -14.69
CA TYR A 307 15.93 3.46 -14.41
C TYR A 307 14.86 3.78 -13.34
N SER A 308 15.06 4.85 -12.56
CA SER A 308 14.09 5.33 -11.57
C SER A 308 13.09 6.28 -12.21
N ILE A 309 11.80 6.02 -12.00
CA ILE A 309 10.72 6.82 -12.53
C ILE A 309 10.15 7.71 -11.43
N ASP A 310 10.61 8.97 -11.43
CA ASP A 310 10.12 10.05 -10.56
C ASP A 310 8.79 10.63 -11.04
N LEU A 311 8.21 11.53 -10.25
CA LEU A 311 6.92 12.15 -10.52
C LEU A 311 6.84 12.82 -11.90
N ASN A 312 7.88 13.56 -12.30
CA ASN A 312 7.87 14.28 -13.57
C ASN A 312 7.95 13.33 -14.76
N THR A 313 8.77 12.29 -14.64
CA THR A 313 8.88 11.24 -15.66
C THR A 313 7.56 10.48 -15.79
N CYS A 314 6.94 10.12 -14.67
CA CYS A 314 5.63 9.46 -14.63
C CYS A 314 4.54 10.31 -15.30
N LYS A 315 4.48 11.62 -14.99
CA LYS A 315 3.51 12.56 -15.58
C LYS A 315 3.58 12.61 -17.10
N GLN A 316 4.78 12.63 -17.66
CA GLN A 316 4.97 12.69 -19.11
C GLN A 316 4.37 11.47 -19.80
N VAL A 317 4.43 10.29 -19.18
CA VAL A 317 3.86 9.07 -19.76
C VAL A 317 2.36 8.99 -19.53
N LEU A 318 1.89 9.22 -18.31
CA LEU A 318 0.46 9.07 -17.99
C LEU A 318 -0.41 10.20 -18.57
N HIS A 319 0.12 11.40 -18.78
CA HIS A 319 -0.67 12.57 -19.23
C HIS A 319 -0.26 13.11 -20.60
N SER A 320 0.58 12.41 -21.36
CA SER A 320 1.05 12.85 -22.70
C SER A 320 -0.06 13.06 -23.73
N ASN A 321 -1.25 12.48 -23.53
CA ASN A 321 -2.38 12.53 -24.46
C ASN A 321 -3.53 13.47 -24.01
N GLU A 322 -3.32 14.35 -23.03
CA GLU A 322 -4.33 15.33 -22.56
C GLU A 322 -4.24 16.69 -23.27
N LYS A 323 -3.64 16.76 -24.47
CA LYS A 323 -3.55 17.99 -25.28
C LYS A 323 -4.61 18.07 -26.37
#